data_AF-A0A2J5P9N8-F1
#
_entry.id   AF-A0A2J5P9N8-F1
#
_cell.length_a   1.000
_cell.length_b   1.000
_cell.length_c   1.000
_cell.angle_alpha   90.00
_cell.angle_beta   90.00
_cell.angle_gamma   90.00
#
_symmetry.space_group_name_H-M   'P 1'
#
loop_
_entity.id
_entity.type
_entity.pdbx_description
1 polymer ?
#
loop_
_entity_poly.entity_id
_entity_poly.type
_entity_poly.pdbx_seq_one_letter_code
_entity_poly.pdbx_strand_id
1 'polypeptide(L)'
;VGIGGFGPLLVGSAETVADELQSWAEETDVDGFNLAYAVTHETFRDVVALLIPELQKRGVFKQDYREGTLREKLFGAGPRLTAPHPGADYRRGVRNDVGAKETAA
;
A
#
# COMPACT_ATOMS: atom_id res chain seq x y z
N VAL A 1 -9.58 -26.25 -7.14
CA VAL A 1 -8.85 -24.99 -6.86
C VAL A 1 -7.41 -25.35 -6.60
N GLY A 2 -6.46 -24.72 -7.30
CA GLY A 2 -5.01 -24.99 -7.18
C GLY A 2 -4.26 -23.85 -6.48
N ILE A 3 -2.93 -23.87 -6.58
CA ILE A 3 -2.08 -22.77 -6.12
C ILE A 3 -2.49 -21.47 -6.83
N GLY A 4 -2.72 -20.40 -6.07
CA GLY A 4 -3.17 -19.10 -6.60
C GLY A 4 -4.68 -18.84 -6.51
N GLY A 5 -5.50 -19.86 -6.26
CA GLY A 5 -6.94 -19.67 -6.16
C GLY A 5 -7.55 -19.12 -7.46
N PHE A 6 -8.12 -17.91 -7.40
CA PHE A 6 -8.59 -17.14 -8.56
C PHE A 6 -7.65 -15.98 -8.94
N GLY A 7 -6.57 -15.79 -8.18
CA GLY A 7 -5.55 -14.79 -8.48
C GLY A 7 -4.55 -15.31 -9.51
N PRO A 8 -3.79 -14.41 -10.13
CA PRO A 8 -2.73 -14.79 -11.05
C PRO A 8 -1.60 -15.51 -10.31
N LEU A 9 -0.92 -16.42 -11.02
CA LEU A 9 0.23 -17.16 -10.52
C LEU A 9 1.46 -16.84 -11.38
N LEU A 10 2.47 -16.22 -10.77
CA LEU A 10 3.75 -15.95 -11.44
C LEU A 10 4.76 -17.01 -11.00
N VAL A 11 5.44 -17.62 -11.97
CA VAL A 11 6.49 -18.62 -11.74
C VAL A 11 7.65 -18.32 -12.67
N GLY A 12 8.84 -18.15 -12.11
CA GLY A 12 10.03 -17.80 -12.90
C GLY A 12 11.21 -17.43 -12.01
N SER A 13 12.25 -16.87 -12.62
CA SER A 13 13.36 -16.25 -11.89
C SER A 13 12.90 -14.94 -11.22
N ALA A 14 13.74 -14.39 -10.34
CA ALA A 14 13.46 -13.07 -9.75
C ALA A 14 13.31 -11.98 -10.81
N GLU A 15 14.10 -12.02 -11.89
CA GLU A 15 14.00 -11.09 -13.02
C GLU A 15 12.65 -11.25 -13.75
N THR A 16 12.26 -12.49 -14.09
CA THR A 16 10.98 -12.75 -14.77
C THR A 16 9.78 -12.28 -13.95
N VAL A 17 9.79 -12.55 -12.64
CA VAL A 17 8.70 -12.10 -11.75
C VAL A 17 8.71 -10.58 -11.60
N ALA A 18 9.88 -9.95 -11.49
CA ALA A 18 9.99 -8.50 -11.40
C ALA A 18 9.52 -7.80 -12.70
N ASP A 19 9.82 -8.36 -13.87
CA ASP A 19 9.35 -7.85 -15.17
C ASP A 19 7.82 -7.81 -15.23
N GLU A 20 7.16 -8.90 -14.85
CA GLU A 20 5.70 -8.99 -14.84
C GLU A 20 5.05 -8.05 -13.83
N LEU A 21 5.57 -7.98 -12.60
CA LEU A 21 5.04 -7.06 -11.59
C LEU A 21 5.17 -5.59 -12.04
N GLN A 22 6.27 -5.25 -12.72
CA GLN A 22 6.49 -3.91 -13.22
C GLN A 22 5.58 -3.60 -14.42
N SER A 23 5.42 -4.52 -15.37
CA SER A 23 4.46 -4.39 -16.47
C SER A 23 3.05 -4.14 -15.93
N TRP A 24 2.60 -4.88 -14.91
CA TRP A 24 1.27 -4.64 -14.32
C TRP A 24 1.14 -3.25 -13.72
N ALA A 25 2.14 -2.78 -12.97
CA ALA A 25 2.13 -1.43 -12.41
C ALA A 25 2.06 -0.35 -13.52
N GLU A 26 2.89 -0.48 -14.56
CA GLU A 26 2.98 0.48 -15.66
C GLU A 26 1.73 0.50 -16.55
N GLU A 27 1.14 -0.67 -16.80
CA GLU A 27 -0.01 -0.81 -17.71
C GLU A 27 -1.36 -0.55 -17.02
N THR A 28 -1.44 -0.73 -15.69
CA THR A 28 -2.72 -0.69 -14.96
C THR A 28 -2.80 0.35 -13.86
N ASP A 29 -1.70 1.07 -13.57
CA ASP A 29 -1.62 2.11 -12.52
C ASP A 29 -1.90 1.55 -11.11
N VAL A 30 -1.50 0.30 -10.85
CA VAL A 30 -1.59 -0.28 -9.50
C VAL A 30 -0.40 0.17 -8.64
N ASP A 31 -0.68 0.62 -7.42
CA ASP A 31 0.34 1.11 -6.48
C ASP A 31 1.14 0.01 -5.77
N GLY A 32 0.66 -1.24 -5.81
CA GLY A 32 1.32 -2.35 -5.13
C GLY A 32 0.53 -3.66 -5.14
N PHE A 33 1.12 -4.68 -4.52
CA PHE A 33 0.64 -6.05 -4.60
C PHE A 33 0.37 -6.64 -3.22
N ASN A 34 -0.68 -7.46 -3.14
CA ASN A 34 -0.93 -8.32 -1.99
C ASN A 34 -0.42 -9.73 -2.31
N LEU A 35 0.65 -10.15 -1.66
CA LEU A 35 1.32 -11.43 -1.96
C LEU A 35 0.67 -12.58 -1.18
N ALA A 36 0.01 -13.49 -1.91
CA ALA A 36 -0.39 -14.79 -1.38
C ALA A 36 0.80 -15.77 -1.39
N TYR A 37 0.76 -16.76 -0.51
CA TYR A 37 1.81 -17.78 -0.41
C TYR A 37 1.34 -19.14 -0.91
N ALA A 38 2.27 -19.88 -1.53
CA ALA A 38 2.09 -21.31 -1.79
C ALA A 38 2.50 -22.13 -0.56
N VAL A 39 3.60 -21.74 0.08
CA VAL A 39 4.11 -22.38 1.31
C VAL A 39 4.51 -21.30 2.31
N THR A 40 4.01 -21.40 3.53
CA THR A 40 4.41 -20.53 4.63
C THR A 40 5.50 -21.23 5.44
N HIS A 41 6.71 -20.66 5.59
CA HIS A 41 7.13 -19.26 5.39
C HIS A 41 8.06 -19.06 4.17
N GLU A 42 8.33 -20.12 3.43
CA GLU A 42 9.33 -20.20 2.37
C GLU A 42 9.03 -19.20 1.25
N THR A 43 7.77 -19.05 0.83
CA THR A 43 7.41 -18.08 -0.22
C THR A 43 7.84 -16.65 0.17
N PHE A 44 7.67 -16.26 1.43
CA PHE A 44 8.09 -14.92 1.88
C PHE A 44 9.62 -14.80 1.99
N ARG A 45 10.31 -15.88 2.36
CA ARG A 45 11.79 -15.90 2.37
C ARG A 45 12.34 -15.72 0.97
N ASP A 46 11.80 -16.42 -0.02
CA ASP A 46 12.24 -16.31 -1.41
C ASP A 46 11.96 -14.93 -1.99
N VAL A 47 10.79 -14.34 -1.68
CA VAL A 47 10.49 -12.95 -2.07
C VAL A 47 11.53 -11.99 -1.50
N VAL A 48 11.82 -12.07 -0.20
CA VAL A 48 12.77 -11.17 0.46
C VAL A 48 14.20 -11.38 -0.04
N ALA A 49 14.62 -12.63 -0.23
CA ALA A 49 15.99 -12.97 -0.60
C ALA A 49 16.30 -12.78 -2.08
N LEU A 50 15.30 -12.97 -2.96
CA LEU A 50 15.50 -13.01 -4.41
C LEU A 50 14.83 -11.83 -5.12
N LEU A 51 13.55 -11.59 -4.86
CA LEU A 51 12.75 -10.62 -5.63
C LEU A 51 12.99 -9.18 -5.16
N ILE A 52 13.02 -8.93 -3.84
CA ILE A 52 13.23 -7.58 -3.31
C ILE A 52 14.53 -6.94 -3.80
N PRO A 53 15.70 -7.62 -3.82
CA PRO A 53 16.93 -7.04 -4.36
C PRO A 53 16.81 -6.64 -5.84
N GLU A 54 16.10 -7.42 -6.65
CA GLU A 54 15.89 -7.11 -8.07
C GLU A 54 14.99 -5.89 -8.26
N LEU A 55 13.89 -5.79 -7.52
CA LEU A 55 13.02 -4.60 -7.52
C LEU A 55 13.75 -3.34 -6.98
N GLN A 56 14.63 -3.52 -6.00
CA GLN A 56 15.49 -2.48 -5.45
C GLN A 56 16.52 -1.98 -6.48
N LYS A 57 17.15 -2.88 -7.22
CA LYS A 57 18.09 -2.57 -8.31
C LYS A 57 17.42 -1.74 -9.42
N ARG A 58 16.14 -2.00 -9.68
CA ARG A 58 15.30 -1.26 -10.65
C ARG A 58 14.80 0.08 -10.14
N GLY A 59 14.97 0.37 -8.85
CA GLY A 59 14.51 1.62 -8.23
C GLY A 59 13.00 1.68 -7.97
N VAL A 60 12.27 0.56 -8.11
CA VAL A 60 10.81 0.48 -7.91
C VAL A 60 10.42 -0.03 -6.52
N PHE A 61 11.40 -0.36 -5.68
CA PHE A 61 11.17 -0.74 -4.28
C PHE A 61 12.09 0.05 -3.35
N LYS A 62 11.57 0.39 -2.16
CA LYS A 62 12.30 1.16 -1.15
C LYS A 62 13.55 0.42 -0.65
N GLN A 63 14.60 1.17 -0.31
CA GLN A 63 15.81 0.63 0.34
C GLN A 63 15.65 0.58 1.86
N ASP A 64 15.05 1.62 2.43
CA ASP A 64 14.80 1.76 3.86
C ASP A 64 13.38 2.21 4.15
N TYR A 65 12.97 2.04 5.40
CA TYR A 65 11.70 2.60 5.87
C TYR A 65 11.85 4.09 6.15
N ARG A 66 10.92 4.88 5.63
CA ARG A 66 10.71 6.25 6.10
C ARG A 66 10.23 6.22 7.55
N GLU A 67 10.50 7.28 8.31
CA GLU A 67 9.96 7.42 9.67
C GLU A 67 8.44 7.61 9.67
N GLY A 68 7.81 7.39 10.84
CA GLY A 68 6.38 7.64 11.06
C GLY A 68 5.46 6.43 10.87
N THR A 69 4.16 6.71 10.89
CA THR A 69 3.05 5.76 10.82
C THR A 69 2.88 5.16 9.43
N LEU A 70 2.09 4.08 9.32
CA LEU A 70 1.75 3.47 8.03
C LEU A 70 1.08 4.46 7.07
N ARG A 71 0.18 5.32 7.59
CA ARG A 71 -0.51 6.33 6.76
C ARG A 71 0.47 7.33 6.17
N GLU A 72 1.45 7.77 6.95
CA GLU A 72 2.49 8.69 6.47
C GLU A 72 3.37 8.02 5.40
N LYS A 73 3.73 6.74 5.62
CA LYS A 73 4.53 5.96 4.67
C LYS A 73 3.82 5.75 3.33
N LEU A 74 2.50 5.53 3.34
CA LEU A 74 1.71 5.28 2.13
C LEU A 74 1.25 6.57 1.43
N PHE A 75 0.81 7.58 2.19
CA PHE A 75 0.09 8.74 1.62
C PHE A 75 0.78 10.09 1.85
N GLY A 76 1.78 10.18 2.74
CA GLY A 76 2.48 11.44 3.04
C GLY A 76 1.63 12.53 3.73
N ALA A 77 0.33 12.34 3.92
CA ALA A 77 -0.61 13.35 4.41
C ALA A 77 -0.75 13.40 5.95
N GLY A 78 0.29 13.01 6.68
CA GLY A 78 0.30 12.95 8.14
C GLY A 78 -0.39 11.70 8.73
N PRO A 79 -0.41 11.58 10.08
CA PRO A 79 -0.77 10.33 10.76
C PRO A 79 -2.28 10.10 10.85
N ARG A 80 -3.12 11.03 10.38
CA ARG A 80 -4.58 10.98 10.49
C ARG A 80 -5.25 11.28 9.16
N LEU A 81 -6.51 10.88 9.04
CA LEU A 81 -7.37 11.22 7.91
C LEU A 81 -7.51 12.75 7.77
N THR A 82 -7.33 13.26 6.56
CA THR A 82 -7.54 14.66 6.19
C THR A 82 -8.73 14.79 5.24
N ALA A 83 -9.24 16.00 5.03
CA ALA A 83 -10.20 16.24 3.96
C ALA A 83 -9.59 15.79 2.60
N PRO A 84 -10.37 15.18 1.70
CA PRO A 84 -11.84 15.01 1.75
C PRO A 84 -12.30 13.66 2.34
N HIS A 85 -11.47 12.93 3.09
CA HIS A 85 -11.87 11.62 3.60
C HIS A 85 -13.04 11.73 4.62
N PRO A 86 -14.17 11.03 4.46
CA PRO A 86 -15.37 11.21 5.31
C PRO A 86 -15.11 11.05 6.81
N GLY A 87 -14.23 10.12 7.18
CA GLY A 87 -13.82 9.94 8.59
C GLY A 87 -13.14 11.16 9.23
N ALA A 88 -12.70 12.15 8.46
CA ALA A 88 -12.13 13.39 8.98
C ALA A 88 -13.21 14.26 9.68
N ASP A 89 -14.46 14.22 9.21
CA ASP A 89 -15.58 15.05 9.70
C ASP A 89 -16.06 14.65 11.10
N TYR A 90 -15.78 13.41 11.52
CA TYR A 90 -16.23 12.87 12.81
C TYR A 90 -15.19 13.05 13.94
N ARG A 91 -14.12 13.83 13.72
CA ARG A 91 -13.08 14.06 14.73
C ARG A 91 -13.59 14.95 15.85
N ARG A 92 -13.86 14.36 17.02
CA ARG A 92 -14.21 15.11 18.24
C ARG A 92 -13.06 16.04 18.63
N GLY A 93 -13.35 17.34 18.73
CA GLY A 93 -12.39 18.38 19.11
C GLY A 93 -12.22 19.51 18.08
N VAL A 94 -12.63 19.29 16.82
CA VAL A 94 -12.86 20.40 15.87
C VAL A 94 -14.31 20.83 16.06
N ARG A 95 -14.58 21.70 17.04
CA ARG A 95 -15.89 22.37 17.10
C ARG A 95 -15.95 23.30 15.89
N ASN A 96 -16.74 22.94 14.90
CA ASN A 96 -17.32 23.95 14.02
C ASN A 96 -18.36 24.68 14.86
N ASP A 97 -18.11 25.94 15.18
CA ASP A 97 -19.02 26.83 15.91
C ASP A 97 -20.26 27.22 15.07
N VAL A 98 -20.89 26.23 14.42
CA VAL A 98 -22.13 26.40 13.68
C VAL A 98 -23.27 26.15 14.66
N GLY A 99 -23.58 27.14 15.50
CA GLY A 99 -24.70 27.04 16.43
C GLY A 99 -24.89 28.18 17.44
N ALA A 100 -24.10 29.26 17.41
CA ALA A 100 -24.22 30.36 18.38
C ALA A 100 -24.99 31.61 17.89
N LYS A 101 -25.82 31.49 16.84
CA LYS A 101 -26.65 32.60 16.35
C LYS A 101 -28.08 32.16 15.99
N GLU A 102 -28.83 31.66 16.95
CA GLU A 102 -30.30 31.59 16.81
C GLU A 102 -31.00 31.69 18.18
N THR A 103 -30.71 32.76 18.91
CA THR A 103 -31.56 33.26 20.02
C THR A 103 -31.36 34.76 20.20
N ALA A 104 -31.84 35.57 19.25
CA ALA A 104 -32.05 37.00 19.44
C ALA A 104 -33.06 37.55 18.41
N ALA A 105 -34.35 37.32 18.66
CA ALA A 105 -35.47 38.20 18.32
C ALA A 105 -36.75 37.62 18.95
#